data_AF-A0A2P7NUJ1-F1
#
_entry.id   AF-A0A2P7NUJ1-F1
#
_cell.length_a   1.000
_cell.length_b   1.000
_cell.length_c   1.000
_cell.angle_alpha   90.00
_cell.angle_beta   90.00
_cell.angle_gamma   90.00
#
_symmetry.space_group_name_H-M   'P 1'
#
loop_
_entity.id
_entity.type
_entity.pdbx_description
1 polymer ?
#
loop_
_entity_poly.entity_id
_entity_poly.type
_entity_poly.pdbx_seq_one_letter_code
_entity_poly.pdbx_strand_id
1 'polypeptide(L)'
;MAILEFKGLITILGVLIAATSLVFTAINTRINMRTNRARFWLDLRDRFERHDEVHHQLRPGGAWTGGKGPETSEEWASLEAYMGLFEHCEVMLAQHLIDEATFRDIYAYRLRNIVANVIVRREKLQRLASGWMRFLSLLKRMDIEFTT
;
A
#
# COMPACT_ATOMS: atom_id res chain seq x y z
N MET A 1 -39.72 -3.72 50.91
CA MET A 1 -38.68 -2.68 50.80
C MET A 1 -37.34 -3.27 50.37
N ALA A 2 -36.80 -4.30 51.04
CA ALA A 2 -35.51 -4.94 50.72
C ALA A 2 -35.31 -5.44 49.26
N ILE A 3 -36.35 -5.94 48.59
CA ILE A 3 -36.26 -6.47 47.21
C ILE A 3 -36.00 -5.36 46.18
N LEU A 4 -36.53 -4.16 46.40
CA LEU A 4 -36.37 -3.03 45.48
C LEU A 4 -34.93 -2.49 45.52
N GLU A 5 -34.30 -2.44 46.70
CA GLU A 5 -32.92 -2.01 46.85
C GLU A 5 -31.92 -3.00 46.23
N PHE A 6 -32.17 -4.31 46.37
CA PHE A 6 -31.34 -5.35 45.75
C PHE A 6 -31.34 -5.27 44.22
N LYS A 7 -32.50 -5.00 43.60
CA LYS A 7 -32.60 -4.81 42.14
C LYS A 7 -31.82 -3.58 41.66
N GLY A 8 -31.84 -2.48 42.42
CA GLY A 8 -31.07 -1.28 42.13
C GLY A 8 -29.57 -1.56 42.13
N LEU A 9 -29.07 -2.28 43.14
CA LEU A 9 -27.66 -2.65 43.24
C LEU A 9 -27.19 -3.52 42.06
N ILE A 10 -27.98 -4.54 41.69
CA ILE A 10 -27.68 -5.39 40.52
C ILE A 10 -27.62 -4.56 39.24
N THR A 11 -28.54 -3.63 39.07
CA THR A 11 -28.59 -2.76 37.87
C THR A 11 -27.35 -1.87 37.80
N ILE A 12 -26.96 -1.25 38.91
CA ILE A 12 -25.76 -0.40 38.98
C ILE A 12 -24.51 -1.24 38.67
N LEU A 13 -24.37 -2.43 39.26
CA LEU A 13 -23.26 -3.33 38.98
C LEU A 13 -23.22 -3.75 37.51
N GLY A 14 -24.37 -4.10 36.93
CA GLY A 14 -24.47 -4.47 35.51
C GLY A 14 -24.03 -3.33 34.60
N VAL A 15 -24.44 -2.09 34.89
CA VAL A 15 -24.04 -0.90 34.14
C VAL A 15 -22.53 -0.66 34.28
N LEU A 16 -21.96 -0.80 35.47
CA LEU A 16 -20.52 -0.64 35.69
C LEU A 16 -19.71 -1.69 34.92
N ILE A 17 -20.13 -2.95 34.95
CA ILE A 17 -19.48 -4.04 34.19
C ILE A 17 -19.58 -3.80 32.68
N ALA A 18 -20.75 -3.36 32.19
CA ALA A 18 -20.92 -3.03 30.77
C ALA A 18 -20.02 -1.86 30.36
N ALA A 19 -19.94 -0.81 31.18
CA ALA A 19 -19.11 0.36 30.92
C ALA A 19 -17.61 0.02 30.87
N THR A 20 -17.11 -0.77 31.85
CA THR A 20 -15.71 -1.21 31.86
C THR A 20 -15.39 -2.12 30.67
N SER A 21 -16.31 -3.01 30.30
CA SER A 21 -16.15 -3.88 29.13
C SER A 21 -16.04 -3.07 27.84
N LEU A 22 -16.88 -2.03 27.67
CA LEU A 22 -16.83 -1.17 26.48
C LEU A 22 -15.51 -0.40 26.38
N VAL A 23 -14.98 0.10 27.51
CA VAL A 23 -13.67 0.77 27.55
C VAL A 23 -12.56 -0.20 27.15
N PHE A 24 -12.58 -1.42 27.69
CA PHE A 24 -11.60 -2.45 27.34
C PHE A 24 -11.67 -2.83 25.86
N THR A 25 -12.87 -3.00 25.30
CA THR A 25 -13.08 -3.22 23.86
C THR A 25 -12.51 -2.07 23.02
N ALA A 26 -12.77 -0.81 23.40
CA ALA A 26 -12.25 0.34 22.68
C ALA A 26 -10.71 0.38 22.67
N ILE A 27 -10.07 0.07 23.80
CA ILE A 27 -8.60 -0.02 23.92
C ILE A 27 -8.07 -1.14 23.02
N ASN A 28 -8.64 -2.35 23.10
CA ASN A 28 -8.21 -3.48 22.28
C ASN A 28 -8.40 -3.22 20.80
N THR A 29 -9.51 -2.61 20.38
CA THR A 29 -9.73 -2.23 18.99
C THR A 29 -8.62 -1.29 18.49
N ARG A 30 -8.22 -0.30 19.30
CA ARG A 30 -7.12 0.62 18.93
C ARG A 30 -5.77 -0.10 18.81
N ILE A 31 -5.47 -1.02 19.72
CA ILE A 31 -4.24 -1.82 19.66
C ILE A 31 -4.25 -2.72 18.42
N ASN A 32 -5.36 -3.44 18.19
CA ASN A 32 -5.54 -4.31 17.03
C ASN A 32 -5.39 -3.55 15.70
N MET A 33 -5.92 -2.33 15.60
CA MET A 33 -5.73 -1.49 14.41
C MET A 33 -4.24 -1.18 14.15
N ARG A 34 -3.46 -0.88 15.20
CA ARG A 34 -2.01 -0.61 15.05
C ARG A 34 -1.25 -1.86 14.62
N THR A 35 -1.54 -3.01 15.26
CA THR A 35 -0.92 -4.29 14.90
C THR A 35 -1.26 -4.71 13.48
N ASN A 36 -2.51 -4.55 13.06
CA ASN A 36 -2.95 -4.86 11.70
C ASN A 36 -2.27 -3.96 10.67
N ARG A 37 -2.13 -2.66 10.95
CA ARG A 37 -1.38 -1.74 10.07
C ARG A 37 0.09 -2.18 9.94
N ALA A 38 0.75 -2.54 11.04
CA ALA A 38 2.14 -2.99 11.00
C ALA A 38 2.30 -4.29 10.18
N ARG A 39 1.44 -5.28 10.42
CA ARG A 39 1.42 -6.54 9.65
C ARG A 39 1.16 -6.31 8.17
N PHE A 40 0.25 -5.40 7.84
CA PHE A 40 -0.04 -5.03 6.46
C PHE A 40 1.20 -4.47 5.77
N TRP A 41 1.93 -3.53 6.40
CA TRP A 41 3.15 -2.97 5.80
C TRP A 41 4.27 -4.00 5.64
N LEU A 42 4.36 -4.98 6.55
CA LEU A 42 5.27 -6.12 6.40
C LEU A 42 4.86 -7.01 5.22
N ASP A 43 3.58 -7.38 5.10
CA ASP A 43 3.09 -8.18 3.96
C ASP A 43 3.31 -7.45 2.63
N LEU A 44 3.08 -6.12 2.59
CA LEU A 44 3.34 -5.32 1.41
C LEU A 44 4.82 -5.33 1.03
N ARG A 45 5.71 -5.20 2.02
CA ARG A 45 7.16 -5.32 1.81
C ARG A 45 7.54 -6.69 1.24
N ASP A 46 7.03 -7.77 1.82
CA ASP A 46 7.31 -9.14 1.36
C ASP A 46 6.83 -9.36 -0.09
N ARG A 47 5.70 -8.74 -0.48
CA ARG A 47 5.22 -8.77 -1.88
C ARG A 47 6.16 -8.03 -2.82
N PHE A 48 6.68 -6.87 -2.41
CA PHE A 48 7.64 -6.13 -3.21
C PHE A 48 8.99 -6.85 -3.35
N GLU A 49 9.42 -7.59 -2.33
CA GLU A 49 10.65 -8.38 -2.34
C GLU A 49 10.63 -9.46 -3.43
N ARG A 50 9.45 -10.02 -3.75
CA ARG A 50 9.28 -10.97 -4.87
C ARG A 50 9.58 -10.36 -6.25
N HIS A 51 9.66 -9.04 -6.33
CA HIS A 51 9.99 -8.29 -7.54
C HIS A 51 11.31 -7.53 -7.40
N ASP A 52 12.15 -7.88 -6.41
CA ASP A 52 13.39 -7.14 -6.19
C ASP A 52 14.36 -7.24 -7.36
N GLU A 53 14.33 -8.33 -8.14
CA GLU A 53 15.10 -8.41 -9.39
C GLU A 53 14.78 -7.26 -10.35
N VAL A 54 13.50 -7.05 -10.67
CA VAL A 54 13.03 -5.92 -11.50
C VAL A 54 13.44 -4.58 -10.87
N HIS A 55 13.28 -4.45 -9.55
CA HIS A 55 13.69 -3.25 -8.84
C HIS A 55 15.20 -2.98 -9.01
N HIS A 56 16.04 -4.00 -8.89
CA HIS A 56 17.48 -3.92 -9.06
C HIS A 56 17.87 -3.53 -10.48
N GLN A 57 17.20 -4.10 -11.50
CA GLN A 57 17.48 -3.76 -12.90
C GLN A 57 17.16 -2.28 -13.21
N LEU A 58 16.12 -1.73 -12.61
CA LEU A 58 15.68 -0.33 -12.79
C LEU A 58 16.46 0.69 -11.95
N ARG A 59 17.17 0.26 -10.90
CA ARG A 59 17.94 1.18 -10.03
C ARG A 59 19.07 1.84 -10.82
N PRO A 60 19.50 3.08 -10.49
CA PRO A 60 20.74 3.64 -11.05
C PRO A 60 21.91 2.65 -10.95
N GLY A 61 22.53 2.34 -12.09
CA GLY A 61 23.59 1.32 -12.22
C GLY A 61 23.11 -0.11 -12.52
N GLY A 62 21.80 -0.37 -12.54
CA GLY A 62 21.21 -1.65 -12.96
C GLY A 62 21.29 -1.89 -14.48
N ALA A 63 21.01 -3.12 -14.94
CA ALA A 63 21.20 -3.46 -16.35
C ALA A 63 20.22 -2.75 -17.28
N TRP A 64 19.07 -2.28 -16.78
CA TRP A 64 18.09 -1.50 -17.53
C TRP A 64 18.30 0.01 -17.36
N THR A 65 19.54 0.45 -17.24
CA THR A 65 19.90 1.88 -17.25
C THR A 65 20.62 2.26 -18.54
N GLY A 66 20.74 3.57 -18.82
CA GLY A 66 21.46 4.05 -20.01
C GLY A 66 20.78 3.75 -21.35
N GLY A 67 19.44 3.77 -21.38
CA GLY A 67 18.67 3.49 -22.60
C GLY A 67 18.41 2.01 -22.86
N LYS A 68 18.79 1.13 -21.93
CA LYS A 68 18.41 -0.29 -21.91
C LYS A 68 17.11 -0.52 -21.16
N GLY A 69 16.51 -1.69 -21.35
CA GLY A 69 15.22 -2.07 -20.78
C GLY A 69 15.03 -3.58 -20.90
N PRO A 70 13.86 -4.10 -20.54
CA PRO A 70 13.52 -5.50 -20.80
C PRO A 70 13.68 -5.85 -22.29
N GLU A 71 14.39 -6.93 -22.58
CA GLU A 71 14.64 -7.41 -23.94
C GLU A 71 13.82 -8.67 -24.25
N THR A 72 13.55 -9.48 -23.23
CA THR A 72 12.80 -10.73 -23.36
C THR A 72 11.34 -10.60 -22.92
N SER A 73 10.48 -11.49 -23.41
CA SER A 73 9.07 -11.54 -22.99
C SER A 73 8.92 -11.81 -21.49
N GLU A 74 9.85 -12.56 -20.89
CA GLU A 74 9.83 -12.90 -19.46
C GLU A 74 10.18 -11.69 -18.60
N GLU A 75 11.20 -10.91 -19.01
CA GLU A 75 11.53 -9.65 -18.34
C GLU A 75 10.38 -8.64 -18.42
N TRP A 76 9.71 -8.56 -19.58
CA TRP A 76 8.51 -7.74 -19.73
C TRP A 76 7.40 -8.18 -18.80
N ALA A 77 7.10 -9.49 -18.74
CA ALA A 77 6.08 -10.02 -17.84
C ALA A 77 6.40 -9.74 -16.36
N SER A 78 7.66 -9.87 -15.97
CA SER A 78 8.13 -9.56 -14.61
C SER A 78 7.99 -8.08 -14.27
N LEU A 79 8.34 -7.18 -15.20
CA LEU A 79 8.13 -5.74 -15.05
C LEU A 79 6.64 -5.39 -14.94
N GLU A 80 5.81 -5.99 -15.78
CA GLU A 80 4.37 -5.76 -15.76
C GLU A 80 3.73 -6.23 -14.45
N ALA A 81 4.13 -7.39 -13.92
CA ALA A 81 3.68 -7.85 -12.61
C ALA A 81 4.08 -6.88 -11.49
N TYR A 82 5.29 -6.35 -11.55
CA TYR A 82 5.78 -5.34 -10.62
C TYR A 82 5.01 -4.02 -10.71
N MET A 83 4.73 -3.53 -11.93
CA MET A 83 3.86 -2.37 -12.14
C MET A 83 2.43 -2.64 -11.67
N GLY A 84 1.91 -3.85 -11.89
CA GLY A 84 0.61 -4.28 -11.42
C GLY A 84 0.47 -4.24 -9.90
N LEU A 85 1.52 -4.60 -9.15
CA LEU A 85 1.54 -4.47 -7.69
C LEU A 85 1.37 -3.00 -7.25
N PHE A 86 1.97 -2.06 -7.97
CA PHE A 86 1.73 -0.63 -7.73
C PHE A 86 0.29 -0.20 -8.03
N GLU A 87 -0.35 -0.74 -9.07
CA GLU A 87 -1.76 -0.46 -9.33
C GLU A 87 -2.67 -0.93 -8.19
N HIS A 88 -2.35 -2.07 -7.57
CA HIS A 88 -3.05 -2.53 -6.37
C HIS A 88 -2.85 -1.55 -5.20
N CYS A 89 -1.64 -0.97 -5.06
CA CYS A 89 -1.39 0.05 -4.06
C CYS A 89 -2.22 1.31 -4.28
N GLU A 90 -2.43 1.75 -5.53
CA GLU A 90 -3.32 2.89 -5.82
C GLU A 90 -4.75 2.63 -5.37
N VAL A 91 -5.27 1.41 -5.57
CA VAL A 91 -6.61 1.05 -5.08
C VAL A 91 -6.68 1.16 -3.56
N MET A 92 -5.66 0.66 -2.86
CA MET A 92 -5.61 0.71 -1.40
C MET A 92 -5.44 2.14 -0.88
N LEU A 93 -4.69 2.99 -1.57
CA LEU A 93 -4.57 4.42 -1.27
C LEU A 93 -5.90 5.16 -1.48
N ALA A 94 -6.57 4.91 -2.61
CA ALA A 94 -7.87 5.50 -2.93
C ALA A 94 -8.96 5.11 -1.93
N GLN A 95 -8.85 3.92 -1.33
CA GLN A 95 -9.76 3.44 -0.28
C GLN A 95 -9.30 3.81 1.14
N HIS A 96 -8.22 4.59 1.29
CA HIS A 96 -7.62 4.96 2.58
C HIS A 96 -7.24 3.76 3.47
N LEU A 97 -6.97 2.60 2.87
CA LEU A 97 -6.50 1.40 3.59
C LEU A 97 -5.02 1.54 3.99
N ILE A 98 -4.28 2.34 3.23
CA ILE A 98 -2.87 2.65 3.50
C ILE A 98 -2.64 4.15 3.53
N ASP A 99 -1.69 4.55 4.36
CA ASP A 99 -1.32 5.95 4.55
C ASP A 99 -0.45 6.45 3.39
N GLU A 100 -0.90 7.52 2.75
CA GLU A 100 -0.24 8.07 1.57
C GLU A 100 1.17 8.61 1.89
N ALA A 101 1.35 9.27 3.04
CA ALA A 101 2.63 9.81 3.45
C ALA A 101 3.66 8.69 3.66
N THR A 102 3.25 7.62 4.38
CA THR A 102 4.08 6.42 4.58
C THR A 102 4.40 5.75 3.24
N PHE A 103 3.42 5.61 2.35
CA PHE A 103 3.64 5.01 1.03
C PHE A 103 4.65 5.82 0.20
N ARG A 104 4.50 7.14 0.18
CA ARG A 104 5.38 8.05 -0.55
C ARG A 104 6.82 7.95 -0.05
N ASP A 105 7.01 7.93 1.27
CA ASP A 105 8.33 7.81 1.89
C ASP A 105 9.02 6.47 1.51
N ILE A 106 8.27 5.37 1.58
CA ILE A 106 8.84 4.03 1.37
C ILE A 106 8.98 3.67 -0.11
N TYR A 107 8.07 4.10 -1.00
CA TYR A 107 7.97 3.53 -2.34
C TYR A 107 8.03 4.53 -3.50
N ALA A 108 7.92 5.84 -3.27
CA ALA A 108 7.94 6.81 -4.38
C ALA A 108 9.25 6.75 -5.19
N TYR A 109 10.38 6.44 -4.55
CA TYR A 109 11.65 6.29 -5.25
C TYR A 109 11.64 5.14 -6.27
N ARG A 110 10.91 4.05 -5.99
CA ARG A 110 10.77 2.91 -6.90
C ARG A 110 9.98 3.31 -8.15
N LEU A 111 8.92 4.12 -7.99
CA LEU A 111 8.15 4.69 -9.10
C LEU A 111 9.01 5.61 -9.97
N ARG A 112 9.85 6.46 -9.36
CA ARG A 112 10.79 7.32 -10.10
C ARG A 112 11.77 6.50 -10.93
N ASN A 113 12.26 5.38 -10.42
CA ASN A 113 13.15 4.48 -11.19
C ASN A 113 12.45 3.87 -12.40
N ILE A 114 11.18 3.46 -12.26
CA ILE A 114 10.37 2.96 -13.39
C ILE A 114 10.24 4.05 -14.46
N VAL A 115 9.85 5.26 -14.06
CA VAL A 115 9.62 6.40 -14.97
C VAL A 115 10.91 6.89 -15.64
N ALA A 116 12.04 6.81 -14.94
CA ALA A 116 13.34 7.21 -15.46
C ALA A 116 13.79 6.33 -16.64
N ASN A 117 13.34 5.08 -16.70
CA ASN A 117 13.64 4.21 -17.83
C ASN A 117 12.84 4.63 -19.09
N VAL A 118 13.56 5.08 -20.12
CA VAL A 118 12.97 5.61 -21.35
C VAL A 118 12.19 4.55 -22.13
N ILE A 119 12.67 3.30 -22.14
CA ILE A 119 12.00 2.19 -22.84
C ILE A 119 10.66 1.87 -22.16
N VAL A 120 10.67 1.73 -20.82
CA VAL A 120 9.45 1.48 -20.05
C VAL A 120 8.46 2.62 -20.20
N ARG A 121 8.93 3.87 -20.12
CA ARG A 121 8.08 5.05 -20.31
C ARG A 121 7.43 5.05 -21.69
N ARG A 122 8.20 4.85 -22.76
CA ARG A 122 7.68 4.85 -24.13
C ARG A 122 6.70 3.72 -24.38
N GLU A 123 7.05 2.50 -23.99
CA GLU A 123 6.24 1.32 -24.29
C GLU A 123 4.99 1.22 -23.42
N LYS A 124 5.12 1.44 -22.10
CA LYS A 124 4.04 1.22 -21.14
C LYS A 124 3.27 2.48 -20.80
N LEU A 125 3.95 3.60 -20.60
CA LEU A 125 3.32 4.82 -20.11
C LEU A 125 2.83 5.76 -21.23
N GLN A 126 3.34 5.60 -22.46
CA GLN A 126 2.90 6.38 -23.62
C GLN A 126 2.11 5.52 -24.61
N ARG A 127 2.73 4.50 -25.21
CA ARG A 127 2.08 3.67 -26.25
C ARG A 127 0.91 2.85 -25.72
N LEU A 128 1.06 2.28 -24.52
CA LEU A 128 0.04 1.44 -23.88
C LEU A 128 -0.61 2.12 -22.66
N ALA A 129 -0.58 3.46 -22.62
CA ALA A 129 -1.05 4.26 -21.48
C ALA A 129 -2.47 3.90 -21.01
N SER A 130 -3.37 3.60 -21.96
CA SER A 130 -4.77 3.24 -21.66
C SER A 130 -4.90 1.96 -20.83
N GLY A 131 -3.93 1.05 -20.90
CA GLY A 131 -3.90 -0.17 -20.10
C GLY A 131 -3.39 0.04 -18.67
N TRP A 132 -2.76 1.18 -18.39
CA TRP A 132 -2.05 1.47 -17.14
C TRP A 132 -2.64 2.67 -16.39
N MET A 133 -3.92 2.96 -16.59
CA MET A 133 -4.60 4.15 -16.04
C MET A 133 -4.48 4.27 -14.51
N ARG A 134 -4.46 3.14 -13.79
CA ARG A 134 -4.31 3.16 -12.32
C ARG A 134 -2.86 3.48 -11.95
N PHE A 135 -1.89 2.88 -12.63
CA PHE A 135 -0.49 3.24 -12.46
C PHE A 135 -0.25 4.74 -12.74
N LEU A 136 -0.84 5.28 -13.80
CA LEU A 136 -0.76 6.71 -14.11
C LEU A 136 -1.41 7.59 -13.03
N SER A 137 -2.54 7.14 -12.48
CA SER A 137 -3.19 7.81 -11.34
C SER A 137 -2.30 7.81 -10.11
N LEU A 138 -1.58 6.72 -9.86
CA LEU A 138 -0.58 6.64 -8.78
C LEU A 138 0.56 7.63 -8.98
N LEU A 139 1.12 7.69 -10.19
CA LEU A 139 2.19 8.65 -10.51
C LEU A 139 1.73 10.08 -10.26
N LYS A 140 0.51 10.42 -10.70
CA LYS A 140 -0.10 11.73 -10.45
C LYS A 140 -0.28 12.00 -8.95
N ARG A 141 -0.80 11.03 -8.19
CA ARG A 141 -0.95 11.14 -6.73
C ARG A 141 0.41 11.37 -6.05
N MET A 142 1.44 10.69 -6.53
CA MET A 142 2.80 10.79 -6.01
C MET A 142 3.57 12.02 -6.50
N ASP A 143 2.96 12.89 -7.31
CA ASP A 143 3.62 14.06 -7.90
C ASP A 143 4.88 13.68 -8.70
N ILE A 144 4.78 12.57 -9.46
CA ILE A 144 5.86 12.06 -10.31
C ILE A 144 5.48 12.33 -11.75
N GLU A 145 6.13 13.31 -12.33
CA GLU A 145 6.01 13.62 -13.76
C GLU A 145 6.76 12.59 -14.59
N PHE A 146 6.14 12.16 -15.69
CA PHE A 146 6.78 11.37 -16.73
C PHE A 146 6.50 12.10 -18.05
N THR A 147 7.35 13.07 -18.38
CA THR A 147 7.16 13.92 -19.57
C THR A 147 7.10 13.06 -20.83
N THR A 148 6.17 13.42 -21.72
CA THR A 148 5.97 12.76 -23.02
C THR A 148 7.12 13.03 -23.97
#